data_AF-A0A517LZ15-F1
#
_entry.id   AF-A0A517LZ15-F1
#
_cell.length_a   1.000
_cell.length_b   1.000
_cell.length_c   1.000
_cell.angle_alpha   90.00
_cell.angle_beta   90.00
_cell.angle_gamma   90.00
#
_symmetry.space_group_name_H-M   'P 1'
#
loop_
_entity.id
_entity.type
_entity.pdbx_description
1 polymer ?
#
loop_
_entity_poly.entity_id
_entity_poly.type
_entity_poly.pdbx_seq_one_letter_code
_entity_poly.pdbx_strand_id
1 'polypeptide(L)'
;MLAPTWSYALLVVLAGLLGWAIPWFYQWTESDQSRMSPLVGQFALALAIAGVTACCSLPWLPLRSDPAPSPTVRFQTRTLLLITTLVAIGFAGMLHFPMAISLLLCGATYLHLLWFVVRYRPYRWAAAAMLGCMDLPFAWVASDGNLIAIGQALLGLIAGLPMLLPAGFIASGLGHNFHDLAWLPVLLTVGQLFLGTWIIRLGTKPTIAYLIASLLISLFGSFCFHAMVLA
;
A
#
# COMPACT_ATOMS: atom_id res chain seq x y z
N MET A 1 22.28 15.19 12.09
CA MET A 1 21.66 14.12 11.27
C MET A 1 20.26 13.87 11.80
N LEU A 2 19.24 13.93 10.95
CA LEU A 2 17.87 13.63 11.39
C LEU A 2 17.73 12.11 11.66
N ALA A 3 17.06 11.77 12.76
CA ALA A 3 16.70 10.39 13.01
C ALA A 3 15.60 9.97 12.02
N PRO A 4 15.73 8.81 11.36
CA PRO A 4 14.79 8.35 10.32
C PRO A 4 13.37 8.17 10.87
N THR A 5 13.24 7.95 12.17
CA THR A 5 11.96 7.82 12.88
C THR A 5 11.06 9.04 12.73
N TRP A 6 11.63 10.25 12.69
CA TRP A 6 10.85 11.49 12.50
C TRP A 6 10.25 11.55 11.10
N SER A 7 10.99 11.14 10.07
CA SER A 7 10.49 11.09 8.70
C SER A 7 9.35 10.08 8.57
N TYR A 8 9.47 8.91 9.20
CA TYR A 8 8.41 7.90 9.24
C TYR A 8 7.15 8.40 9.96
N ALA A 9 7.31 9.01 11.13
CA ALA A 9 6.19 9.57 11.89
C ALA A 9 5.48 10.69 11.12
N LEU A 10 6.24 11.58 10.47
CA LEU A 10 5.68 12.66 9.65
C LEU A 10 4.87 12.12 8.47
N LEU A 11 5.35 11.08 7.79
CA LEU A 11 4.60 10.44 6.70
C LEU A 11 3.30 9.80 7.19
N VAL A 12 3.31 9.15 8.36
CA VAL A 12 2.12 8.57 8.98
C VAL A 12 1.10 9.64 9.33
N VAL A 13 1.54 10.72 9.98
CA VAL A 13 0.67 11.86 10.34
C VAL A 13 0.09 12.50 9.07
N LEU A 14 0.93 12.73 8.06
CA LEU A 14 0.49 13.28 6.78
C LEU A 14 -0.53 12.35 6.10
N ALA A 15 -0.31 11.04 6.10
CA ALA A 15 -1.24 10.06 5.53
C ALA A 15 -2.62 10.12 6.20
N GLY A 16 -2.64 10.19 7.55
CA GLY A 16 -3.88 10.33 8.31
C GLY A 16 -4.60 11.66 8.06
N LEU A 17 -3.86 12.78 8.04
CA LEU A 17 -4.44 14.11 7.76
C LEU A 17 -5.02 14.18 6.35
N LEU A 18 -4.30 13.68 5.36
CA LEU A 18 -4.77 13.65 3.97
C LEU A 18 -5.98 12.73 3.81
N GLY A 19 -5.96 11.54 4.44
CA GLY A 19 -7.12 10.62 4.41
C GLY A 19 -8.37 11.23 5.03
N TRP A 20 -8.25 11.92 6.16
CA TRP A 20 -9.37 12.58 6.80
C TRP A 20 -9.86 13.82 6.03
N ALA A 21 -8.99 14.48 5.28
CA ALA A 21 -9.39 15.63 4.47
C ALA A 21 -10.22 15.26 3.22
N ILE A 22 -10.29 13.99 2.81
CA ILE A 22 -10.96 13.57 1.56
C ILE A 22 -12.46 13.95 1.56
N PRO A 23 -13.29 13.59 2.56
CA PRO A 23 -14.69 13.98 2.54
C PRO A 23 -14.87 15.50 2.49
N TRP A 24 -14.04 16.24 3.23
CA TRP A 24 -14.07 17.71 3.25
C TRP A 24 -13.69 18.31 1.89
N PHE A 25 -12.74 17.71 1.17
CA PHE A 25 -12.38 18.11 -0.19
C PHE A 25 -13.57 17.97 -1.16
N TYR A 26 -14.31 16.86 -1.11
CA TYR A 26 -15.50 16.70 -1.95
C TYR A 26 -16.60 17.71 -1.61
N GLN A 27 -16.83 17.99 -0.31
CA GLN A 27 -17.75 19.03 0.13
C GLN A 27 -17.35 20.42 -0.36
N TRP A 28 -16.06 20.77 -0.23
CA TRP A 28 -15.54 22.07 -0.65
C TRP A 28 -15.62 22.28 -2.16
N THR A 29 -15.46 21.23 -2.96
CA THR A 29 -15.55 21.34 -4.42
C THR A 29 -16.97 21.29 -4.97
N GLU A 30 -17.99 21.24 -4.10
CA GLU A 30 -19.42 21.14 -4.46
C GLU A 30 -19.71 20.05 -5.50
N SER A 31 -18.87 19.02 -5.56
CA SER A 31 -19.01 17.98 -6.57
C SER A 31 -20.17 17.08 -6.17
N ASP A 32 -21.25 17.13 -6.96
CA ASP A 32 -22.37 16.22 -6.83
C ASP A 32 -21.91 14.76 -6.88
N GLN A 33 -22.48 13.95 -5.99
CA GLN A 33 -22.10 12.58 -5.65
C GLN A 33 -21.99 11.61 -6.85
N SER A 34 -22.51 11.97 -8.02
CA SER A 34 -22.50 11.15 -9.22
C SER A 34 -21.25 11.28 -10.10
N ARG A 35 -20.36 12.25 -9.84
CA ARG A 35 -19.17 12.50 -10.67
C ARG A 35 -17.94 12.82 -9.83
N MET A 36 -16.79 12.28 -10.24
CA MET A 36 -15.51 12.64 -9.65
C MET A 36 -15.24 14.14 -9.85
N SER A 37 -14.83 14.85 -8.79
CA SER A 37 -14.55 16.30 -8.87
C SER A 37 -13.51 16.59 -9.95
N PRO A 38 -13.71 17.61 -10.81
CA PRO A 38 -12.79 17.93 -11.91
C PRO A 38 -11.38 18.30 -11.41
N LEU A 39 -11.27 18.68 -10.13
CA LEU A 39 -10.01 19.03 -9.49
C LEU A 39 -9.21 17.80 -9.02
N VAL A 40 -9.80 16.60 -8.95
CA VAL A 40 -9.08 15.38 -8.51
C VAL A 40 -7.87 15.11 -9.40
N GLY A 41 -8.00 15.27 -10.71
CA GLY A 41 -6.87 15.09 -11.63
C GLY A 41 -5.73 16.10 -11.43
N GLN A 42 -6.07 17.37 -11.17
CA GLN A 42 -5.07 18.41 -10.91
C GLN A 42 -4.39 18.20 -9.55
N PHE A 43 -5.17 17.86 -8.52
CA PHE A 43 -4.66 17.49 -7.21
C PHE A 43 -3.74 16.27 -7.33
N ALA A 44 -4.10 15.31 -8.18
CA ALA A 44 -3.30 14.13 -8.42
C ALA A 44 -1.96 14.43 -9.05
N LEU A 45 -1.97 15.26 -10.08
CA LEU A 45 -0.75 15.73 -10.72
C LEU A 45 0.13 16.51 -9.75
N ALA A 46 -0.45 17.41 -8.95
CA ALA A 46 0.28 18.19 -7.95
C ALA A 46 0.96 17.32 -6.89
N LEU A 47 0.24 16.32 -6.37
CA LEU A 47 0.77 15.34 -5.43
C LEU A 47 1.87 14.47 -6.04
N ALA A 48 1.69 14.03 -7.30
CA ALA A 48 2.71 13.28 -8.02
C ALA A 48 3.99 14.11 -8.21
N ILE A 49 3.86 15.38 -8.62
CA ILE A 49 4.99 16.31 -8.73
C ILE A 49 5.67 16.47 -7.37
N ALA A 50 4.91 16.75 -6.31
CA ALA A 50 5.44 16.89 -4.96
C ALA A 50 6.18 15.63 -4.49
N GLY A 51 5.63 14.45 -4.75
CA GLY A 51 6.26 13.17 -4.45
C GLY A 51 7.55 12.94 -5.22
N VAL A 52 7.56 13.24 -6.53
CA VAL A 52 8.78 13.16 -7.35
C VAL A 52 9.83 14.16 -6.86
N THR A 53 9.46 15.40 -6.58
CA THR A 53 10.38 16.40 -6.03
C THR A 53 10.94 15.95 -4.68
N ALA A 54 10.11 15.40 -3.79
CA ALA A 54 10.55 14.84 -2.51
C ALA A 54 11.54 13.68 -2.72
N CYS A 55 11.23 12.73 -3.61
CA CYS A 55 12.11 11.60 -3.95
C CYS A 55 13.43 12.07 -4.56
N CYS A 56 13.39 13.02 -5.49
CA CYS A 56 14.58 13.63 -6.08
C CYS A 56 15.41 14.33 -5.01
N SER A 57 14.80 14.88 -3.95
CA SER A 57 15.52 15.57 -2.87
C SER A 57 16.27 14.65 -1.89
N LEU A 58 15.88 13.36 -1.81
CA LEU A 58 16.43 12.38 -0.86
C LEU A 58 17.96 12.16 -0.91
N PRO A 59 18.64 12.19 -2.09
CA PRO A 59 20.08 12.05 -2.16
C PRO A 59 20.81 13.12 -1.35
N TRP A 60 20.28 14.35 -1.31
CA TRP A 60 20.91 15.49 -0.62
C TRP A 60 20.58 15.58 0.88
N LEU A 61 19.64 14.78 1.38
CA LEU A 61 19.30 14.78 2.80
C LEU A 61 20.33 13.99 3.64
N PRO A 62 20.86 14.59 4.74
CA PRO A 62 21.82 13.95 5.64
C PRO A 62 21.10 13.00 6.62
N LEU A 63 20.59 11.91 6.06
CA LEU A 63 19.97 10.80 6.80
C LEU A 63 21.04 9.82 7.28
N ARG A 64 20.91 9.37 8.53
CA ARG A 64 21.78 8.34 9.08
C ARG A 64 21.52 7.02 8.34
N SER A 65 22.55 6.51 7.66
CA SER A 65 22.51 5.16 7.06
C SER A 65 22.86 4.14 8.14
N ASP A 66 21.90 3.31 8.54
CA ASP A 66 22.24 2.14 9.33
C ASP A 66 22.96 1.12 8.43
N PRO A 67 23.99 0.43 8.94
CA PRO A 67 24.67 -0.61 8.16
C PRO A 67 23.68 -1.72 7.86
N ALA A 68 23.29 -1.84 6.60
CA ALA A 68 22.48 -2.96 6.14
C ALA A 68 23.33 -4.23 6.30
N PRO A 69 22.86 -5.25 7.04
CA PRO A 69 23.50 -6.55 6.99
C PRO A 69 23.41 -7.02 5.54
N SER A 70 24.54 -7.33 4.90
CA SER A 70 24.58 -7.94 3.57
C SER A 70 24.33 -9.44 3.76
N PRO A 71 23.13 -9.98 3.43
CA PRO A 71 22.98 -11.42 3.41
C PRO A 71 23.67 -11.93 2.14
N THR A 72 24.75 -12.68 2.28
CA THR A 72 25.23 -13.53 1.19
C THR A 72 24.19 -14.64 0.99
N VAL A 73 23.27 -14.45 0.04
CA VAL A 73 22.24 -15.44 -0.26
C VAL A 73 22.89 -16.62 -0.97
N ARG A 74 23.16 -17.69 -0.23
CA ARG A 74 23.60 -18.97 -0.81
C ARG A 74 22.36 -19.77 -1.19
N PHE A 75 21.95 -19.67 -2.46
CA PHE A 75 20.90 -20.52 -3.00
C PHE A 75 21.44 -21.94 -3.16
N GLN A 76 20.94 -22.87 -2.34
CA GLN A 76 21.11 -24.30 -2.61
C GLN A 76 20.10 -24.72 -3.68
N THR A 77 20.50 -25.63 -4.57
CA THR A 77 19.66 -26.16 -5.66
C THR A 77 18.34 -26.73 -5.14
N ARG A 78 18.34 -27.33 -3.94
CA ARG A 78 17.14 -27.83 -3.25
C ARG A 78 16.16 -26.72 -2.91
N THR A 79 16.64 -25.57 -2.43
CA THR A 79 15.80 -24.42 -2.12
C THR A 79 15.20 -23.83 -3.39
N LEU A 80 15.97 -23.78 -4.48
CA LEU A 80 15.48 -23.31 -5.77
C LEU A 80 14.34 -24.21 -6.29
N LEU A 81 14.53 -25.53 -6.29
CA LEU A 81 13.52 -26.49 -6.71
C LEU A 81 12.25 -26.41 -5.85
N LEU A 82 12.41 -26.26 -4.52
CA LEU A 82 11.27 -26.12 -3.62
C LEU A 82 10.48 -24.84 -3.92
N ILE A 83 11.18 -23.70 -4.13
CA ILE A 83 10.55 -22.43 -4.49
C ILE A 83 9.81 -22.56 -5.82
N THR A 84 10.43 -23.14 -6.86
CA THR A 84 9.76 -23.28 -8.17
C THR A 84 8.55 -24.19 -8.10
N THR A 85 8.61 -25.30 -7.35
CA THR A 85 7.44 -26.17 -7.13
C THR A 85 6.33 -25.44 -6.38
N LEU A 86 6.64 -24.69 -5.32
CA LEU A 86 5.64 -23.90 -4.60
C LEU A 86 5.00 -22.82 -5.47
N VAL A 87 5.80 -22.14 -6.30
CA VAL A 87 5.29 -21.14 -7.26
C VAL A 87 4.37 -21.80 -8.29
N ALA A 88 4.73 -22.97 -8.81
CA ALA A 88 3.91 -23.70 -9.77
C ALA A 88 2.56 -24.14 -9.15
N ILE A 89 2.57 -24.69 -7.93
CA ILE A 89 1.36 -25.05 -7.19
C ILE A 89 0.50 -23.81 -6.92
N GLY A 90 1.13 -22.70 -6.49
CA GLY A 90 0.44 -21.44 -6.26
C GLY A 90 -0.22 -20.90 -7.53
N PHE A 91 0.45 -20.98 -8.66
CA PHE A 91 -0.08 -20.55 -9.96
C PHE A 91 -1.26 -21.44 -10.40
N ALA A 92 -1.11 -22.77 -10.31
CA ALA A 92 -2.21 -23.70 -10.58
C ALA A 92 -3.42 -23.45 -9.66
N GLY A 93 -3.17 -23.21 -8.37
CA GLY A 93 -4.19 -22.83 -7.41
C GLY A 93 -4.89 -21.52 -7.77
N MET A 94 -4.13 -20.50 -8.21
CA MET A 94 -4.71 -19.22 -8.65
C MET A 94 -5.63 -19.37 -9.85
N LEU A 95 -5.36 -20.30 -10.77
CA LEU A 95 -6.23 -20.54 -11.92
C LEU A 95 -7.59 -21.14 -11.53
N HIS A 96 -7.63 -21.96 -10.47
CA HIS A 96 -8.86 -22.63 -10.05
C HIS A 96 -9.62 -21.89 -8.94
N PHE A 97 -8.90 -21.30 -7.98
CA PHE A 97 -9.47 -20.66 -6.79
C PHE A 97 -8.77 -19.33 -6.49
N PRO A 98 -8.83 -18.35 -7.41
CA PRO A 98 -8.02 -17.13 -7.34
C PRO A 98 -8.24 -16.35 -6.04
N MET A 99 -9.48 -16.25 -5.57
CA MET A 99 -9.80 -15.52 -4.34
C MET A 99 -9.27 -16.22 -3.08
N ALA A 100 -9.47 -17.54 -2.95
CA ALA A 100 -9.02 -18.29 -1.78
C ALA A 100 -7.49 -18.26 -1.66
N ILE A 101 -6.76 -18.43 -2.76
CA ILE A 101 -5.30 -18.35 -2.78
C ILE A 101 -4.83 -16.93 -2.47
N SER A 102 -5.47 -15.90 -3.00
CA SER A 102 -5.09 -14.51 -2.73
C SER A 102 -5.27 -14.14 -1.25
N LEU A 103 -6.37 -14.57 -0.62
CA LEU A 103 -6.59 -14.37 0.82
C LEU A 103 -5.59 -15.14 1.68
N LEU A 104 -5.27 -16.38 1.31
CA LEU A 104 -4.25 -17.18 2.01
C LEU A 104 -2.88 -16.52 1.92
N LEU A 105 -2.48 -16.05 0.73
CA LEU A 105 -1.24 -15.30 0.54
C LEU A 105 -1.24 -14.01 1.34
N CYS A 106 -2.35 -13.27 1.34
CA CYS A 106 -2.51 -12.06 2.15
C CYS A 106 -2.26 -12.34 3.64
N GLY A 107 -2.93 -13.35 4.21
CA GLY A 107 -2.71 -13.77 5.59
C GLY A 107 -1.25 -14.18 5.87
N ALA A 108 -0.65 -14.97 4.98
CA ALA A 108 0.75 -15.38 5.11
C ALA A 108 1.71 -14.18 5.08
N THR A 109 1.45 -13.17 4.25
CA THR A 109 2.27 -11.96 4.15
C THR A 109 2.13 -11.07 5.39
N TYR A 110 0.94 -10.94 5.98
CA TYR A 110 0.76 -10.25 7.26
C TYR A 110 1.47 -10.99 8.41
N LEU A 111 1.39 -12.32 8.45
CA LEU A 111 2.16 -13.11 9.40
C LEU A 111 3.67 -12.91 9.21
N HIS A 112 4.15 -12.86 7.97
CA HIS A 112 5.54 -12.55 7.66
C HIS A 112 5.94 -11.15 8.15
N LEU A 113 5.09 -10.14 7.91
CA LEU A 113 5.31 -8.77 8.36
C LEU A 113 5.36 -8.69 9.89
N LEU A 114 4.44 -9.35 10.58
CA LEU A 114 4.43 -9.43 12.06
C LEU A 114 5.71 -10.07 12.57
N TRP A 115 6.11 -11.21 12.00
CA TRP A 115 7.36 -11.87 12.34
C TRP A 115 8.56 -10.95 12.09
N PHE A 116 8.58 -10.22 10.97
CA PHE A 116 9.63 -9.25 10.63
C PHE A 116 9.72 -8.12 11.66
N VAL A 117 8.59 -7.54 12.05
CA VAL A 117 8.50 -6.47 13.08
C VAL A 117 8.96 -6.97 14.45
N VAL A 118 8.59 -8.19 14.83
CA VAL A 118 9.00 -8.81 16.10
C VAL A 118 10.51 -9.07 16.11
N ARG A 119 11.03 -9.66 15.04
CA ARG A 119 12.45 -10.09 14.92
C ARG A 119 13.42 -8.93 14.73
N TYR A 120 13.05 -7.90 13.98
CA TYR A 120 13.95 -6.80 13.61
C TYR A 120 13.50 -5.46 14.20
N ARG A 121 13.89 -5.20 15.45
CA ARG A 121 13.55 -3.97 16.20
C ARG A 121 13.85 -2.65 15.46
N PRO A 122 14.99 -2.48 14.75
CA PRO A 122 15.28 -1.22 14.06
C PRO A 122 14.28 -0.85 12.96
N TYR A 123 13.62 -1.85 12.35
CA TYR A 123 12.73 -1.65 11.20
C TYR A 123 11.26 -1.46 11.59
N ARG A 124 10.92 -1.49 12.88
CA ARG A 124 9.52 -1.40 13.35
C ARG A 124 8.83 -0.13 12.90
N TRP A 125 9.50 1.02 13.00
CA TRP A 125 8.95 2.30 12.57
C TRP A 125 8.75 2.40 11.07
N ALA A 126 9.66 1.80 10.28
CA ALA A 126 9.51 1.75 8.83
C ALA A 126 8.32 0.86 8.41
N ALA A 127 8.17 -0.31 9.05
CA ALA A 127 7.03 -1.19 8.81
C ALA A 127 5.70 -0.58 9.27
N ALA A 128 5.68 0.10 10.42
CA ALA A 128 4.51 0.84 10.89
C ALA A 128 4.15 1.99 9.94
N ALA A 129 5.14 2.71 9.42
CA ALA A 129 4.90 3.76 8.44
C ALA A 129 4.43 3.21 7.09
N MET A 130 4.87 2.01 6.70
CA MET A 130 4.35 1.34 5.50
C MET A 130 2.85 1.05 5.63
N LEU A 131 2.44 0.42 6.73
CA LEU A 131 1.01 0.19 7.00
C LEU A 131 0.25 1.52 7.11
N GLY A 132 0.81 2.51 7.80
CA GLY A 132 0.21 3.83 7.92
C GLY A 132 0.00 4.52 6.56
N CYS A 133 0.99 4.51 5.67
CA CYS A 133 0.87 5.08 4.34
C CYS A 133 -0.11 4.29 3.44
N MET A 134 -0.27 2.99 3.68
CA MET A 134 -1.22 2.15 2.93
C MET A 134 -2.66 2.37 3.40
N ASP A 135 -2.88 2.38 4.70
CA ASP A 135 -4.21 2.24 5.30
C ASP A 135 -4.82 3.57 5.76
N LEU A 136 -4.03 4.49 6.30
CA LEU A 136 -4.55 5.76 6.83
C LEU A 136 -5.22 6.66 5.79
N PRO A 137 -4.87 6.65 4.49
CA PRO A 137 -5.64 7.39 3.49
C PRO A 137 -7.12 7.00 3.45
N PHE A 138 -7.50 5.81 3.93
CA PHE A 138 -8.88 5.32 3.99
C PHE A 138 -9.52 5.48 5.37
N ALA A 139 -8.87 6.19 6.31
CA ALA A 139 -9.37 6.35 7.68
C ALA A 139 -10.76 7.00 7.76
N TRP A 140 -11.15 7.80 6.75
CA TRP A 140 -12.48 8.40 6.69
C TRP A 140 -13.62 7.37 6.65
N VAL A 141 -13.38 6.16 6.16
CA VAL A 141 -14.39 5.08 6.11
C VAL A 141 -14.87 4.70 7.52
N ALA A 142 -14.01 4.87 8.53
CA ALA A 142 -14.37 4.60 9.92
C ALA A 142 -15.28 5.68 10.55
N SER A 143 -15.47 6.82 9.88
CA SER A 143 -16.27 7.93 10.43
C SER A 143 -17.79 7.73 10.32
N ASP A 144 -18.27 6.77 9.53
CA ASP A 144 -19.70 6.51 9.29
C ASP A 144 -20.44 5.79 10.43
N GLY A 145 -19.83 5.62 11.60
CA GLY A 145 -20.51 5.30 12.87
C GLY A 145 -21.11 3.88 13.01
N ASN A 146 -21.19 3.08 11.95
CA ASN A 146 -21.73 1.72 12.00
C ASN A 146 -20.65 0.67 12.28
N LEU A 147 -20.60 0.15 13.51
CA LEU A 147 -19.60 -0.83 13.98
C LEU A 147 -19.44 -2.08 13.10
N ILE A 148 -20.54 -2.61 12.55
CA ILE A 148 -20.49 -3.81 11.69
C ILE A 148 -19.88 -3.45 10.32
N ALA A 149 -20.27 -2.30 9.78
CA ALA A 149 -19.70 -1.77 8.54
C ALA A 149 -18.21 -1.43 8.70
N ILE A 150 -17.81 -0.93 9.88
CA ILE A 150 -16.40 -0.66 10.23
C ILE A 150 -15.57 -1.95 10.20
N GLY A 151 -16.10 -3.07 10.73
CA GLY A 151 -15.40 -4.36 10.70
C GLY A 151 -15.19 -4.90 9.27
N GLN A 152 -16.21 -4.82 8.43
CA GLN A 152 -16.10 -5.22 7.02
C GLN A 152 -15.20 -4.28 6.22
N ALA A 153 -15.31 -2.97 6.48
CA ALA A 153 -14.43 -1.96 5.90
C ALA A 153 -12.98 -2.23 6.27
N LEU A 154 -12.66 -2.49 7.55
CA LEU A 154 -11.32 -2.83 8.02
C LEU A 154 -10.76 -4.07 7.32
N LEU A 155 -11.56 -5.12 7.15
CA LEU A 155 -11.14 -6.31 6.41
C LEU A 155 -10.84 -6.00 4.94
N GLY A 156 -11.68 -5.19 4.28
CA GLY A 156 -11.42 -4.73 2.90
C GLY A 156 -10.18 -3.84 2.80
N LEU A 157 -9.97 -2.98 3.80
CA LEU A 157 -8.85 -2.04 3.91
C LEU A 157 -7.53 -2.78 3.97
N ILE A 158 -7.45 -3.75 4.86
CA ILE A 158 -6.26 -4.59 5.05
C ILE A 158 -6.05 -5.52 3.85
N ALA A 159 -7.13 -6.04 3.26
CA ALA A 159 -7.03 -7.05 2.22
C ALA A 159 -6.67 -6.49 0.85
N GLY A 160 -7.18 -5.33 0.43
CA GLY A 160 -7.05 -4.92 -0.97
C GLY A 160 -7.28 -3.45 -1.33
N LEU A 161 -7.88 -2.63 -0.45
CA LEU A 161 -8.18 -1.22 -0.80
C LEU A 161 -6.96 -0.40 -1.23
N PRO A 162 -5.76 -0.51 -0.62
CA PRO A 162 -4.57 0.23 -1.03
C PRO A 162 -4.21 0.00 -2.51
N MET A 163 -4.52 -1.18 -3.05
CA MET A 163 -4.21 -1.57 -4.43
C MET A 163 -5.44 -1.65 -5.33
N LEU A 164 -6.58 -1.09 -4.89
CA LEU A 164 -7.82 -1.04 -5.67
C LEU A 164 -7.63 -0.34 -7.02
N LEU A 165 -6.98 0.82 -7.01
CA LEU A 165 -6.78 1.64 -8.19
C LEU A 165 -5.79 1.03 -9.20
N PRO A 166 -4.59 0.55 -8.77
CA PRO A 166 -3.73 -0.23 -9.66
C PRO A 166 -4.41 -1.46 -10.25
N ALA A 167 -5.20 -2.19 -9.45
CA ALA A 167 -5.98 -3.32 -9.95
C ALA A 167 -7.02 -2.88 -10.98
N GLY A 168 -7.69 -1.75 -10.77
CA GLY A 168 -8.64 -1.15 -11.71
C GLY A 168 -8.01 -0.82 -13.06
N PHE A 169 -6.82 -0.21 -13.06
CA PHE A 169 -6.09 0.08 -14.29
C PHE A 169 -5.67 -1.20 -15.03
N ILE A 170 -5.20 -2.22 -14.32
CA ILE A 170 -4.84 -3.51 -14.92
C ILE A 170 -6.09 -4.20 -15.49
N ALA A 171 -7.19 -4.24 -14.74
CA ALA A 171 -8.45 -4.82 -15.18
C ALA A 171 -8.99 -4.12 -16.44
N SER A 172 -9.01 -2.78 -16.43
CA SER A 172 -9.43 -1.97 -17.57
C SER A 172 -8.54 -2.16 -18.79
N GLY A 173 -7.21 -2.24 -18.60
CA GLY A 173 -6.25 -2.47 -19.69
C GLY A 173 -6.41 -3.85 -20.33
N LEU A 174 -6.92 -4.83 -19.59
CA LEU A 174 -7.23 -6.18 -20.07
C LEU A 174 -8.68 -6.30 -20.61
N GLY A 175 -9.49 -5.25 -20.50
CA GLY A 175 -10.90 -5.28 -20.93
C GLY A 175 -11.82 -6.12 -20.04
N HIS A 176 -11.41 -6.43 -18.80
CA HIS A 176 -12.22 -7.18 -17.85
C HIS A 176 -12.99 -6.28 -16.90
N ASN A 177 -14.18 -6.73 -16.45
CA ASN A 177 -14.91 -6.04 -15.40
C ASN A 177 -14.15 -6.16 -14.07
N PHE A 178 -14.10 -5.06 -13.32
CA PHE A 178 -13.40 -5.03 -12.04
C PHE A 178 -13.95 -6.05 -11.03
N HIS A 179 -15.26 -6.33 -11.10
CA HIS A 179 -15.93 -7.29 -10.21
C HIS A 179 -15.41 -8.74 -10.42
N ASP A 180 -15.06 -9.10 -11.65
CA ASP A 180 -14.56 -10.45 -11.99
C ASP A 180 -13.11 -10.65 -11.49
N LEU A 181 -12.41 -9.55 -11.16
CA LEU A 181 -11.02 -9.50 -10.73
C LEU A 181 -10.85 -9.04 -9.28
N ALA A 182 -11.85 -9.26 -8.41
CA ALA A 182 -11.79 -8.89 -7.00
C ALA A 182 -10.59 -9.49 -6.22
N TRP A 183 -10.00 -10.58 -6.72
CA TRP A 183 -8.79 -11.19 -6.17
C TRP A 183 -7.50 -10.41 -6.48
N LEU A 184 -7.48 -9.65 -7.59
CA LEU A 184 -6.32 -8.90 -8.06
C LEU A 184 -5.83 -7.83 -7.08
N PRO A 185 -6.68 -6.94 -6.51
CA PRO A 185 -6.21 -5.95 -5.54
C PRO A 185 -5.62 -6.61 -4.28
N VAL A 186 -6.13 -7.78 -3.89
CA VAL A 186 -5.58 -8.55 -2.78
C VAL A 186 -4.17 -9.05 -3.10
N LEU A 187 -3.98 -9.60 -4.29
CA LEU A 187 -2.67 -10.07 -4.73
C LEU A 187 -1.66 -8.93 -4.91
N LEU A 188 -2.09 -7.78 -5.42
CA LEU A 188 -1.23 -6.60 -5.52
C LEU A 188 -0.82 -6.09 -4.13
N THR A 189 -1.73 -6.16 -3.15
CA THR A 189 -1.42 -5.79 -1.75
C THR A 189 -0.38 -6.74 -1.15
N VAL A 190 -0.49 -8.05 -1.42
CA VAL A 190 0.55 -9.05 -1.08
C VAL A 190 1.91 -8.65 -1.69
N GLY A 191 1.91 -8.32 -2.98
CA GLY A 191 3.11 -7.86 -3.69
C GLY A 191 3.70 -6.59 -3.07
N GLN A 192 2.84 -5.63 -2.71
CA GLN A 192 3.22 -4.39 -2.05
C GLN A 192 3.92 -4.68 -0.72
N LEU A 193 3.28 -5.43 0.18
CA LEU A 193 3.85 -5.75 1.49
C LEU A 193 5.18 -6.51 1.38
N PHE A 194 5.29 -7.47 0.46
CA PHE A 194 6.53 -8.19 0.24
C PHE A 194 7.64 -7.26 -0.27
N LEU A 195 7.35 -6.44 -1.28
CA LEU A 195 8.29 -5.47 -1.83
C LEU A 195 8.70 -4.43 -0.78
N GLY A 196 7.77 -3.97 0.05
CA GLY A 196 8.03 -3.03 1.13
C GLY A 196 8.96 -3.61 2.18
N THR A 197 8.72 -4.84 2.67
CA THR A 197 9.65 -5.50 3.62
C THR A 197 11.03 -5.72 3.03
N TRP A 198 11.14 -5.96 1.72
CA TRP A 198 12.42 -6.04 1.02
C TRP A 198 13.12 -4.68 0.98
N ILE A 199 12.42 -3.65 0.51
CA ILE A 199 12.97 -2.29 0.35
C ILE A 199 13.41 -1.70 1.69
N ILE A 200 12.68 -1.98 2.77
CA ILE A 200 13.05 -1.56 4.14
C ILE A 200 14.47 -2.01 4.52
N ARG A 201 14.91 -3.17 4.01
CA ARG A 201 16.25 -3.70 4.26
C ARG A 201 17.34 -3.06 3.40
N LEU A 202 16.99 -2.40 2.30
CA LEU A 202 17.95 -1.72 1.41
C LEU A 202 18.42 -0.37 2.00
N GLY A 203 17.74 0.16 3.01
CA GLY A 203 18.15 1.35 3.76
C GLY A 203 17.07 2.44 3.79
N THR A 204 17.36 3.51 4.52
CA THR A 204 16.38 4.57 4.82
C THR A 204 15.89 5.34 3.58
N LYS A 205 16.78 5.72 2.67
CA LYS A 205 16.42 6.50 1.48
C LYS A 205 15.44 5.75 0.55
N PRO A 206 15.73 4.50 0.10
CA PRO A 206 14.78 3.76 -0.73
C PRO A 206 13.48 3.45 0.03
N THR A 207 13.54 3.27 1.35
CA THR A 207 12.34 3.14 2.19
C THR A 207 11.45 4.37 2.11
N ILE A 208 11.99 5.58 2.33
CA ILE A 208 11.20 6.81 2.28
C ILE A 208 10.58 7.00 0.89
N ALA A 209 11.35 6.78 -0.18
CA ALA A 209 10.84 6.87 -1.55
C ALA A 209 9.67 5.91 -1.78
N TYR A 210 9.80 4.67 -1.31
CA TYR A 210 8.74 3.66 -1.38
C TYR A 210 7.51 4.04 -0.56
N LEU A 211 7.68 4.58 0.65
CA LEU A 211 6.57 5.07 1.49
C LEU A 211 5.81 6.22 0.83
N ILE A 212 6.51 7.15 0.17
CA ILE A 212 5.89 8.25 -0.59
C ILE A 212 5.07 7.67 -1.76
N ALA A 213 5.65 6.75 -2.54
CA ALA A 213 4.93 6.10 -3.64
C ALA A 213 3.69 5.34 -3.14
N SER A 214 3.83 4.58 -2.05
CA SER A 214 2.73 3.87 -1.41
C SER A 214 1.63 4.81 -0.97
N LEU A 215 1.99 5.92 -0.31
CA LEU A 215 1.03 6.95 0.13
C LEU A 215 0.27 7.54 -1.05
N LEU A 216 0.96 7.88 -2.14
CA LEU A 216 0.31 8.44 -3.33
C LEU A 216 -0.69 7.45 -3.93
N ILE A 217 -0.30 6.19 -4.11
CA ILE A 217 -1.18 5.15 -4.67
C ILE A 217 -2.42 4.98 -3.79
N SER A 218 -2.23 4.84 -2.47
CA SER A 218 -3.32 4.65 -1.52
C SER A 218 -4.21 5.88 -1.41
N LEU A 219 -3.64 7.08 -1.47
CA LEU A 219 -4.39 8.33 -1.45
C LEU A 219 -5.29 8.47 -2.69
N PHE A 220 -4.77 8.19 -3.88
CA PHE A 220 -5.60 8.15 -5.09
C PHE A 220 -6.66 7.07 -5.05
N GLY A 221 -6.29 5.87 -4.58
CA GLY A 221 -7.24 4.79 -4.35
C GLY A 221 -8.39 5.23 -3.44
N SER A 222 -8.07 6.00 -2.39
CA SER A 222 -9.05 6.52 -1.44
C SER A 222 -9.97 7.59 -2.03
N PHE A 223 -9.45 8.54 -2.84
CA PHE A 223 -10.29 9.49 -3.58
C PHE A 223 -11.27 8.78 -4.51
N CYS A 224 -10.77 7.81 -5.29
CA CYS A 224 -11.61 7.03 -6.20
C CYS A 224 -12.65 6.21 -5.44
N PHE A 225 -12.26 5.58 -4.35
CA PHE A 225 -13.17 4.79 -3.51
C PHE A 225 -14.26 5.67 -2.88
N HIS A 226 -13.91 6.85 -2.39
CA HIS A 226 -14.89 7.81 -1.86
C HIS A 226 -15.92 8.22 -2.91
N ALA A 227 -15.46 8.53 -4.14
CA ALA A 227 -16.36 8.83 -5.25
C ALA A 227 -17.28 7.65 -5.61
N MET A 228 -16.80 6.40 -5.51
CA MET A 228 -17.61 5.20 -5.78
C MET A 228 -18.64 4.91 -4.69
N VAL A 229 -18.31 5.19 -3.41
CA VAL A 229 -19.25 4.97 -2.29
C VAL A 229 -20.37 6.00 -2.28
N LEU A 230 -20.11 7.20 -2.80
CA LEU A 230 -21.13 8.26 -2.90
C LEU A 230 -22.02 8.15 -4.14
N ALA A 231 -21.56 7.50 -5.22
CA ALA A 231 -22.28 7.37 -6.49
C ALA A 231 -23.42 6.33 -6.43
#